data_AF-A0A518AQD9-F1
#
_entry.id   AF-A0A518AQD9-F1
#
_cell.length_a   1.000
_cell.length_b   1.000
_cell.length_c   1.000
_cell.angle_alpha   90.00
_cell.angle_beta   90.00
_cell.angle_gamma   90.00
#
_symmetry.space_group_name_H-M   'P 1'
#
loop_
_entity.id
_entity.type
_entity.pdbx_description
1 polymer ?
#
loop_
_entity_poly.entity_id
_entity_poly.type
_entity_poly.pdbx_seq_one_letter_code
_entity_poly.pdbx_strand_id
1 'polypeptide(L)'
;MIRMPAATLGTLLLAVWLSPTIHAVTIYQDDFSGDGTSSLNGAIPDVAPGAETWASGSHLLNNGVQDGAGRFTSLLPFTPQQGAGLYTLSADFSVTGTNNSWLAMGFAESLAPSGAGLEERWLDGSNNSRPSLWALMRTAGTDGADQSFLGYAGGNHTFGGENAPTSSATSLVITIDTTNPDWEVTWDFNGDGVDRAATVLAADVPTIGYVGFSSTDAAGTTSITSFLLEGPAPPNQWNVNGSGSFNVADNWLDDVVPTGSAVFGSVLTADNAPATVTIDTSVSVNSLGFQNANSYILEGPGTLTLNGMASLEATQGTHTINAQVMGSSGLTKSGSGTIVLANGSNGYTGNTTITGGILDVPNLAAINQSSGSIDISAGATFRLNGDG
;
A
#
# COMPACT_ATOMS: atom_id res chain seq x y z
N MET A 1 -19.28 -45.03 50.33
CA MET A 1 -19.51 -45.00 48.88
C MET A 1 -20.03 -43.59 48.54
N ILE A 2 -19.11 -42.65 48.36
CA ILE A 2 -19.42 -41.23 48.16
C ILE A 2 -19.67 -41.02 46.66
N ARG A 3 -20.89 -40.64 46.28
CA ARG A 3 -21.25 -40.27 44.91
C ARG A 3 -20.88 -38.79 44.70
N MET A 4 -19.97 -38.52 43.78
CA MET A 4 -19.74 -37.17 43.23
C MET A 4 -20.73 -36.89 42.07
N PRO A 5 -21.21 -35.66 41.88
CA PRO A 5 -22.14 -35.32 40.80
C PRO A 5 -21.40 -35.13 39.46
N ALA A 6 -22.07 -35.49 38.37
CA ALA A 6 -21.58 -35.38 37.00
C ALA A 6 -21.44 -33.90 36.59
N ALA A 7 -20.26 -33.51 36.11
CA ALA A 7 -20.03 -32.22 35.48
C ALA A 7 -20.64 -32.21 34.07
N THR A 8 -21.58 -31.31 33.83
CA THR A 8 -22.09 -30.94 32.51
C THR A 8 -20.97 -30.31 31.69
N LEU A 9 -20.51 -30.98 30.62
CA LEU A 9 -19.66 -30.36 29.60
C LEU A 9 -20.48 -29.30 28.86
N GLY A 10 -20.18 -28.03 29.10
CA GLY A 10 -20.60 -26.93 28.24
C GLY A 10 -19.76 -26.95 26.97
N THR A 11 -20.42 -27.15 25.82
CA THR A 11 -19.80 -27.05 24.50
C THR A 11 -19.39 -25.60 24.28
N LEU A 12 -18.09 -25.30 24.42
CA LEU A 12 -17.51 -24.03 24.00
C LEU A 12 -17.49 -24.03 22.47
N LEU A 13 -18.47 -23.37 21.85
CA LEU A 13 -18.46 -23.11 20.42
C LEU A 13 -17.37 -22.06 20.17
N LEU A 14 -16.17 -22.53 19.81
CA LEU A 14 -15.10 -21.66 19.33
C LEU A 14 -15.55 -21.15 17.95
N ALA A 15 -16.10 -19.94 17.92
CA ALA A 15 -16.27 -19.20 16.68
C ALA A 15 -14.87 -18.89 16.15
N VAL A 16 -14.36 -19.75 15.27
CA VAL A 16 -13.24 -19.41 14.40
C VAL A 16 -13.81 -18.38 13.44
N TRP A 17 -13.58 -17.10 13.75
CA TRP A 17 -13.64 -16.06 12.76
C TRP A 17 -12.53 -16.37 11.76
N LEU A 18 -12.89 -17.08 10.68
CA LEU A 18 -12.14 -16.98 9.44
C LEU A 18 -12.29 -15.53 9.01
N SER A 19 -11.37 -14.67 9.47
CA SER A 19 -11.08 -13.45 8.73
C SER A 19 -10.83 -13.90 7.30
N PRO A 20 -11.53 -13.36 6.29
CA PRO A 20 -11.13 -13.64 4.92
C PRO A 20 -9.68 -13.20 4.82
N THR A 21 -8.79 -14.17 4.63
CA THR A 21 -7.40 -13.91 4.30
C THR A 21 -7.44 -13.09 3.01
N ILE A 22 -7.29 -11.78 3.14
CA ILE A 22 -6.89 -10.95 2.01
C ILE A 22 -5.53 -11.52 1.62
N HIS A 23 -5.49 -12.28 0.54
CA HIS A 23 -4.24 -12.84 0.06
C HIS A 23 -3.34 -11.67 -0.33
N ALA A 24 -2.14 -11.62 0.24
CA ALA A 24 -1.11 -10.76 -0.30
C ALA A 24 -0.79 -11.24 -1.73
N VAL A 25 -0.58 -10.30 -2.65
CA VAL A 25 -0.17 -10.56 -4.02
C VAL A 25 1.30 -10.18 -4.15
N THR A 26 2.08 -11.07 -4.74
CA THR A 26 3.46 -10.78 -5.14
C THR A 26 3.46 -9.68 -6.20
N ILE A 27 4.03 -8.52 -5.87
CA ILE A 27 4.24 -7.40 -6.79
C ILE A 27 5.56 -7.61 -7.52
N TYR A 28 6.63 -7.80 -6.76
CA TYR A 28 7.94 -8.13 -7.30
C TYR A 28 8.52 -9.35 -6.59
N GLN A 29 9.17 -10.22 -7.35
CA GLN A 29 10.02 -11.27 -6.82
C GLN A 29 11.26 -11.40 -7.71
N ASP A 30 12.41 -11.52 -7.07
CA ASP A 30 13.67 -11.86 -7.73
C ASP A 30 14.44 -12.82 -6.82
N ASP A 31 14.76 -14.01 -7.32
CA ASP A 31 15.55 -15.01 -6.62
C ASP A 31 17.05 -14.90 -6.93
N PHE A 32 17.44 -13.94 -7.77
CA PHE A 32 18.80 -13.70 -8.22
C PHE A 32 19.50 -14.99 -8.71
N SER A 33 18.77 -15.88 -9.36
CA SER A 33 19.31 -17.10 -10.00
C SER A 33 19.98 -16.84 -11.36
N GLY A 34 20.10 -15.56 -11.74
CA GLY A 34 20.74 -15.12 -12.97
C GLY A 34 22.23 -15.47 -13.06
N ASP A 35 22.84 -15.13 -14.20
CA ASP A 35 24.27 -15.37 -14.38
C ASP A 35 25.13 -14.34 -13.60
N GLY A 36 26.33 -14.77 -13.19
CA GLY A 36 27.29 -13.93 -12.47
C GLY A 36 28.20 -13.10 -13.36
N THR A 37 27.74 -12.69 -14.54
CA THR A 37 28.53 -11.89 -15.50
C THR A 37 27.74 -10.74 -16.13
N SER A 38 26.41 -10.87 -16.19
CA SER A 38 25.47 -9.89 -16.71
C SER A 38 25.09 -8.93 -15.59
N SER A 39 24.95 -7.66 -15.95
CA SER A 39 24.46 -6.64 -15.02
C SER A 39 23.00 -6.89 -14.67
N LEU A 40 22.64 -6.60 -13.42
CA LEU A 40 21.25 -6.50 -12.98
C LEU A 40 20.52 -5.33 -13.66
N ASN A 41 21.25 -4.30 -14.10
CA ASN A 41 20.63 -3.14 -14.74
C ASN A 41 19.95 -3.52 -16.07
N GLY A 42 18.64 -3.34 -16.14
CA GLY A 42 17.81 -3.76 -17.27
C GLY A 42 17.32 -5.21 -17.19
N ALA A 43 17.68 -5.97 -16.15
CA ALA A 43 17.10 -7.27 -15.90
C ALA A 43 15.65 -7.13 -15.41
N ILE A 44 14.79 -8.06 -15.81
CA ILE A 44 13.40 -8.16 -15.35
C ILE A 44 13.40 -9.10 -14.15
N PRO A 45 12.80 -8.71 -13.00
CA PRO A 45 12.58 -9.64 -11.89
C PRO A 45 11.78 -10.88 -12.32
N ASP A 46 11.92 -11.99 -11.61
CA ASP A 46 11.17 -13.22 -11.91
C ASP A 46 9.64 -13.02 -11.91
N VAL A 47 9.16 -12.15 -11.01
CA VAL A 47 7.79 -11.65 -10.99
C VAL A 47 7.82 -10.13 -11.02
N ALA A 48 7.07 -9.54 -11.95
CA ALA A 48 6.83 -8.11 -12.05
C ALA A 48 5.39 -7.84 -12.51
N PRO A 49 4.80 -6.67 -12.19
CA PRO A 49 3.44 -6.32 -12.63
C PRO A 49 3.30 -6.19 -14.15
N GLY A 50 4.40 -5.89 -14.85
CA GLY A 50 4.48 -5.75 -16.29
C GLY A 50 5.87 -6.07 -16.82
N ALA A 51 6.49 -5.10 -17.49
CA ALA A 51 7.82 -5.22 -18.10
C ALA A 51 8.86 -4.31 -17.43
N GLU A 52 8.64 -3.99 -16.14
CA GLU A 52 9.56 -3.22 -15.34
C GLU A 52 10.90 -3.95 -15.20
N THR A 53 11.97 -3.18 -15.27
CA THR A 53 13.34 -3.69 -15.14
C THR A 53 14.03 -3.01 -13.97
N TRP A 54 14.96 -3.70 -13.33
CA TRP A 54 15.86 -3.10 -12.35
C TRP A 54 16.62 -1.92 -12.96
N ALA A 55 16.50 -0.75 -12.34
CA ALA A 55 17.43 0.34 -12.51
C ALA A 55 18.58 0.13 -11.51
N SER A 56 19.71 -0.40 -11.98
CA SER A 56 20.84 -0.78 -11.12
C SER A 56 22.17 -0.14 -11.50
N GLY A 57 23.07 -0.02 -10.52
CA GLY A 57 24.48 0.33 -10.74
C GLY A 57 25.23 -0.74 -11.53
N SER A 58 26.32 -0.36 -12.17
CA SER A 58 27.04 -1.21 -13.15
C SER A 58 27.70 -2.47 -12.56
N HIS A 59 27.88 -2.53 -11.25
CA HIS A 59 28.60 -3.59 -10.55
C HIS A 59 27.71 -4.52 -9.71
N LEU A 60 26.39 -4.43 -9.87
CA LEU A 60 25.47 -5.42 -9.36
C LEU A 60 25.11 -6.38 -10.49
N LEU A 61 25.42 -7.65 -10.28
CA LEU A 61 25.20 -8.71 -11.25
C LEU A 61 23.82 -9.33 -11.08
N ASN A 62 23.34 -9.99 -12.12
CA ASN A 62 22.03 -10.63 -12.14
C ASN A 62 21.92 -11.82 -11.16
N ASN A 63 23.05 -12.30 -10.62
CA ASN A 63 23.08 -13.26 -9.53
C ASN A 63 23.10 -12.62 -8.13
N GLY A 64 22.82 -11.32 -8.04
CA GLY A 64 22.75 -10.56 -6.79
C GLY A 64 24.10 -10.26 -6.15
N VAL A 65 25.22 -10.67 -6.76
CA VAL A 65 26.58 -10.40 -6.25
C VAL A 65 27.07 -9.04 -6.75
N GLN A 66 27.66 -8.27 -5.85
CA GLN A 66 28.42 -7.09 -6.22
C GLN A 66 29.84 -7.48 -6.69
N ASP A 67 30.26 -7.13 -7.90
CA ASP A 67 31.57 -7.53 -8.46
C ASP A 67 32.62 -6.41 -8.51
N GLY A 68 32.23 -5.18 -8.18
CA GLY A 68 33.08 -4.00 -8.14
C GLY A 68 33.19 -3.39 -6.75
N ALA A 69 34.26 -2.62 -6.54
CA ALA A 69 34.36 -1.78 -5.35
C ALA A 69 33.55 -0.49 -5.56
N GLY A 70 32.67 -0.15 -4.63
CA GLY A 70 31.88 1.07 -4.76
C GLY A 70 30.60 1.06 -3.93
N ARG A 71 29.69 1.95 -4.32
CA ARG A 71 28.35 2.07 -3.78
C ARG A 71 27.41 1.89 -4.95
N PHE A 72 26.46 0.98 -4.81
CA PHE A 72 25.54 0.69 -5.90
C PHE A 72 24.12 0.67 -5.36
N THR A 73 23.20 1.13 -6.16
CA THR A 73 21.77 1.18 -5.83
C THR A 73 21.00 0.44 -6.93
N SER A 74 20.03 -0.36 -6.53
CA SER A 74 19.09 -1.06 -7.40
C SER A 74 17.67 -0.70 -7.02
N LEU A 75 16.87 -0.25 -7.99
CA LEU A 75 15.50 0.21 -7.77
C LEU A 75 14.54 -0.36 -8.79
N LEU A 76 13.33 -0.65 -8.32
CA LEU A 76 12.14 -0.93 -9.12
C LEU A 76 11.10 0.16 -8.85
N PRO A 77 10.33 0.58 -9.86
CA PRO A 77 9.26 1.55 -9.67
C PRO A 77 8.15 0.93 -8.81
N PHE A 78 7.72 1.66 -7.78
CA PHE A 78 6.68 1.22 -6.87
C PHE A 78 6.06 2.39 -6.12
N THR A 79 4.74 2.44 -6.06
CA THR A 79 4.00 3.40 -5.25
C THR A 79 2.92 2.67 -4.47
N PRO A 80 2.98 2.63 -3.13
CA PRO A 80 1.92 2.06 -2.32
C PRO A 80 0.66 2.93 -2.41
N GLN A 81 -0.50 2.28 -2.45
CA GLN A 81 -1.79 2.95 -2.41
C GLN A 81 -2.28 3.10 -0.97
N GLN A 82 -2.60 4.34 -0.58
CA GLN A 82 -3.24 4.65 0.70
C GLN A 82 -4.56 3.88 0.85
N GLY A 83 -4.77 3.23 1.98
CA GLY A 83 -5.98 2.45 2.27
C GLY A 83 -6.02 1.06 1.69
N ALA A 84 -4.98 0.64 0.96
CA ALA A 84 -4.98 -0.65 0.28
C ALA A 84 -4.73 -1.81 1.25
N GLY A 85 -3.98 -1.59 2.33
CA GLY A 85 -3.65 -2.61 3.32
C GLY A 85 -2.14 -2.73 3.55
N LEU A 86 -1.68 -3.94 3.81
CA LEU A 86 -0.30 -4.22 4.16
C LEU A 86 0.56 -4.44 2.91
N TYR A 87 1.70 -3.76 2.86
CA TYR A 87 2.80 -4.05 1.95
C TYR A 87 3.95 -4.64 2.76
N THR A 88 4.57 -5.69 2.24
CA THR A 88 5.69 -6.38 2.91
C THR A 88 6.85 -6.50 1.95
N LEU A 89 7.99 -5.89 2.29
CA LEU A 89 9.26 -6.07 1.60
C LEU A 89 10.12 -7.05 2.41
N SER A 90 10.42 -8.20 1.83
CA SER A 90 11.25 -9.25 2.42
C SER A 90 12.47 -9.52 1.55
N ALA A 91 13.60 -9.81 2.17
CA ALA A 91 14.81 -10.20 1.45
C ALA A 91 15.80 -10.94 2.33
N ASP A 92 16.55 -11.82 1.68
CA ASP A 92 17.73 -12.49 2.21
C ASP A 92 18.98 -11.94 1.52
N PHE A 93 20.03 -11.74 2.31
CA PHE A 93 21.28 -11.18 1.82
C PHE A 93 22.45 -11.60 2.72
N SER A 94 23.66 -11.30 2.26
CA SER A 94 24.90 -11.50 3.01
C SER A 94 25.77 -10.25 2.93
N VAL A 95 26.36 -9.88 4.06
CA VAL A 95 27.40 -8.84 4.15
C VAL A 95 28.59 -9.45 4.88
N THR A 96 29.66 -9.72 4.15
CA THR A 96 30.87 -10.42 4.65
C THR A 96 32.09 -9.51 4.72
N GLY A 97 31.96 -8.26 4.27
CA GLY A 97 33.03 -7.28 4.30
C GLY A 97 33.40 -6.85 5.72
N THR A 98 34.66 -6.46 5.90
CA THR A 98 35.17 -5.96 7.19
C THR A 98 35.22 -4.43 7.21
N ASN A 99 34.99 -3.82 8.37
CA ASN A 99 35.05 -2.37 8.62
C ASN A 99 33.90 -1.58 8.00
N ASN A 100 32.75 -1.58 8.68
CA ASN A 100 31.58 -0.77 8.31
C ASN A 100 30.96 -1.15 6.96
N SER A 101 31.08 -2.42 6.57
CA SER A 101 30.46 -2.93 5.36
C SER A 101 28.95 -2.99 5.51
N TRP A 102 28.17 -2.58 4.51
CA TRP A 102 26.72 -2.43 4.69
C TRP A 102 25.87 -2.74 3.48
N LEU A 103 24.64 -3.16 3.80
CA LEU A 103 23.53 -3.28 2.86
C LEU A 103 22.30 -2.59 3.47
N ALA A 104 21.57 -1.89 2.62
CA ALA A 104 20.35 -1.18 2.96
C ALA A 104 19.21 -1.57 2.03
N MET A 105 17.99 -1.55 2.55
CA MET A 105 16.78 -1.87 1.81
C MET A 105 15.64 -0.96 2.22
N GLY A 106 14.67 -0.79 1.33
CA GLY A 106 13.47 -0.03 1.61
C GLY A 106 12.91 0.66 0.39
N PHE A 107 12.53 1.92 0.58
CA PHE A 107 11.73 2.70 -0.32
C PHE A 107 12.34 4.08 -0.53
N ALA A 108 12.19 4.61 -1.74
CA ALA A 108 12.66 5.94 -2.12
C ALA A 108 11.61 6.69 -2.92
N GLU A 109 11.69 8.01 -2.88
CA GLU A 109 10.74 8.89 -3.57
C GLU A 109 10.99 8.95 -5.07
N SER A 110 12.26 8.94 -5.49
CA SER A 110 12.65 9.08 -6.88
C SER A 110 13.84 8.18 -7.21
N LEU A 111 14.03 7.89 -8.50
CA LEU A 111 15.37 7.50 -8.99
C LEU A 111 16.35 8.61 -8.60
N ALA A 112 17.61 8.24 -8.38
CA ALA A 112 18.68 9.21 -8.17
C ALA A 112 18.59 10.31 -9.27
N PRO A 113 18.64 11.60 -8.91
CA PRO A 113 18.46 12.68 -9.86
C PRO A 113 19.56 12.62 -10.92
N SER A 114 19.18 13.03 -12.13
CA SER A 114 20.05 13.08 -13.30
C SER A 114 21.43 13.65 -12.95
N GLY A 115 22.47 12.80 -13.03
CA GLY A 115 23.87 13.17 -12.78
C GLY A 115 24.54 12.49 -11.58
N ALA A 116 23.79 12.00 -10.59
CA ALA A 116 24.32 11.23 -9.44
C ALA A 116 24.39 9.71 -9.71
N GLY A 117 23.65 9.22 -10.72
CA GLY A 117 23.72 7.83 -11.19
C GLY A 117 23.27 6.79 -10.15
N LEU A 118 23.25 5.54 -10.57
CA LEU A 118 22.98 4.38 -9.70
C LEU A 118 24.27 3.87 -9.01
N GLU A 119 25.33 4.67 -9.12
CA GLU A 119 26.69 4.47 -8.61
C GLU A 119 26.92 5.20 -7.28
N GLU A 120 25.83 5.69 -6.67
CA GLU A 120 25.82 6.38 -5.39
C GLU A 120 24.87 5.68 -4.39
N ARG A 121 25.00 6.05 -3.12
CA ARG A 121 24.17 5.55 -2.03
C ARG A 121 22.86 6.34 -1.98
N TRP A 122 21.73 5.68 -2.21
CA TRP A 122 20.40 6.30 -2.06
C TRP A 122 20.03 6.77 -0.64
N LEU A 123 20.78 6.33 0.38
CA LEU A 123 20.64 6.77 1.76
C LEU A 123 21.47 8.02 2.10
N ASP A 124 22.34 8.50 1.20
CA ASP A 124 23.22 9.63 1.52
C ASP A 124 22.44 10.94 1.38
N GLY A 125 22.06 11.53 2.52
CA GLY A 125 21.28 12.78 2.64
C GLY A 125 21.98 14.05 2.12
N SER A 126 23.01 13.90 1.27
CA SER A 126 23.31 14.95 0.30
C SER A 126 22.06 15.24 -0.52
N ASN A 127 21.93 16.48 -1.01
CA ASN A 127 20.74 17.14 -1.56
C ASN A 127 20.05 16.42 -2.74
N ASN A 128 20.51 15.22 -3.08
CA ASN A 128 20.21 14.45 -4.26
C ASN A 128 19.68 13.03 -3.93
N SER A 129 19.68 12.54 -2.67
CA SER A 129 19.07 11.24 -2.33
C SER A 129 17.86 11.43 -1.41
N ARG A 130 16.71 10.82 -1.75
CA ARG A 130 15.45 10.96 -0.99
C ARG A 130 14.93 9.59 -0.53
N PRO A 131 15.60 8.95 0.44
CA PRO A 131 15.10 7.73 1.04
C PRO A 131 13.82 8.05 1.82
N SER A 132 12.78 7.24 1.62
CA SER A 132 11.45 7.45 2.17
C SER A 132 11.24 6.64 3.44
N LEU A 133 11.63 5.36 3.42
CA LEU A 133 11.48 4.41 4.52
C LEU A 133 12.48 3.29 4.30
N TRP A 134 13.35 2.98 5.26
CA TRP A 134 14.48 2.09 5.03
C TRP A 134 15.04 1.46 6.31
N ALA A 135 15.78 0.38 6.11
CA ALA A 135 16.65 -0.23 7.08
C ALA A 135 18.03 -0.49 6.47
N LEU A 136 19.05 -0.53 7.31
CA LEU A 136 20.42 -0.83 6.93
C LEU A 136 21.04 -1.71 8.01
N MET A 137 21.86 -2.66 7.58
CA MET A 137 22.82 -3.30 8.47
C MET A 137 24.23 -2.96 8.10
N ARG A 138 25.09 -3.03 9.11
CA ARG A 138 26.50 -2.73 8.97
C ARG A 138 27.33 -3.72 9.77
N THR A 139 28.36 -4.29 9.15
CA THR A 139 29.34 -5.10 9.86
C THR A 139 30.15 -4.24 10.81
N ALA A 140 30.61 -4.87 11.89
CA ALA A 140 31.41 -4.22 12.91
C ALA A 140 32.57 -3.40 12.30
N GLY A 141 32.68 -2.16 12.78
CA GLY A 141 33.87 -1.36 12.63
C GLY A 141 34.84 -1.64 13.78
N THR A 142 35.45 -0.59 14.34
CA THR A 142 36.31 -0.69 15.53
C THR A 142 35.53 -0.94 16.84
N ASP A 143 34.19 -0.88 16.77
CA ASP A 143 33.23 -1.01 17.87
C ASP A 143 32.89 -2.48 18.23
N GLY A 144 33.31 -3.45 17.42
CA GLY A 144 33.31 -4.88 17.76
C GLY A 144 31.96 -5.60 17.67
N ALA A 145 30.89 -4.92 17.26
CA ALA A 145 29.57 -5.51 17.03
C ALA A 145 28.95 -5.00 15.71
N ASP A 146 28.18 -5.87 15.05
CA ASP A 146 27.37 -5.47 13.90
C ASP A 146 26.21 -4.57 14.37
N GLN A 147 25.77 -3.67 13.49
CA GLN A 147 24.80 -2.63 13.81
C GLN A 147 23.65 -2.61 12.81
N SER A 148 22.47 -2.17 13.26
CA SER A 148 21.35 -1.84 12.40
C SER A 148 20.87 -0.41 12.58
N PHE A 149 20.40 0.18 11.48
CA PHE A 149 19.88 1.54 11.39
C PHE A 149 18.54 1.50 10.67
N LEU A 150 17.61 2.34 11.10
CA LEU A 150 16.27 2.48 10.54
C LEU A 150 15.99 3.95 10.26
N GLY A 151 15.16 4.25 9.28
CA GLY A 151 14.73 5.63 9.03
C GLY A 151 13.49 5.74 8.16
N TYR A 152 12.76 6.84 8.33
CA TYR A 152 11.68 7.28 7.44
C TYR A 152 11.73 8.81 7.30
N ALA A 153 11.27 9.36 6.17
CA ALA A 153 11.25 10.80 5.95
C ALA A 153 10.14 11.45 6.80
N GLY A 154 10.45 12.58 7.45
CA GLY A 154 9.58 13.27 8.43
C GLY A 154 10.30 13.59 9.76
N GLY A 155 11.34 12.82 10.10
CA GLY A 155 12.31 13.15 11.15
C GLY A 155 13.57 13.78 10.57
N ASN A 156 14.41 14.41 11.41
CA ASN A 156 15.77 14.81 11.05
C ASN A 156 16.41 13.63 10.31
N HIS A 157 16.73 13.80 9.01
CA HIS A 157 17.23 12.79 8.04
C HIS A 157 18.60 12.22 8.44
N THR A 158 18.76 11.91 9.71
CA THR A 158 20.04 11.76 10.38
C THR A 158 20.28 10.28 10.53
N PHE A 159 21.32 9.82 9.85
CA PHE A 159 22.25 8.86 10.43
C PHE A 159 22.45 9.19 11.91
N GLY A 160 21.85 8.44 12.84
CA GLY A 160 22.04 8.78 14.25
C GLY A 160 21.09 8.13 15.24
N GLY A 161 21.01 6.81 15.21
CA GLY A 161 20.48 6.03 16.31
C GLY A 161 20.73 4.57 16.01
N GLU A 162 21.78 4.00 16.57
CA GLU A 162 21.92 2.54 16.65
C GLU A 162 20.69 2.03 17.42
N ASN A 163 19.73 1.46 16.70
CA ASN A 163 18.45 1.06 17.33
C ASN A 163 18.55 -0.34 17.96
N ALA A 164 19.55 -1.14 17.57
CA ALA A 164 19.88 -2.38 18.25
C ALA A 164 21.28 -2.91 17.86
N PRO A 165 22.02 -3.54 18.78
CA PRO A 165 23.03 -4.51 18.41
C PRO A 165 22.30 -5.72 17.81
N THR A 166 22.33 -5.88 16.49
CA THR A 166 21.89 -7.11 15.83
C THR A 166 23.11 -7.98 15.61
N SER A 167 23.08 -9.26 16.00
CA SER A 167 24.03 -10.24 15.47
C SER A 167 23.80 -10.39 13.96
N SER A 168 24.86 -10.24 13.16
CA SER A 168 24.99 -10.54 11.72
C SER A 168 23.67 -10.89 11.02
N ALA A 169 22.84 -9.89 10.76
CA ALA A 169 21.57 -10.17 10.15
C ALA A 169 21.76 -10.66 8.70
N THR A 170 20.87 -11.51 8.25
CA THR A 170 20.91 -12.15 6.93
C THR A 170 19.57 -12.07 6.22
N SER A 171 18.53 -11.62 6.92
CA SER A 171 17.26 -11.29 6.32
C SER A 171 16.64 -10.06 6.97
N LEU A 172 15.72 -9.44 6.25
CA LEU A 172 14.97 -8.27 6.67
C LEU A 172 13.55 -8.36 6.13
N VAL A 173 12.57 -8.04 6.97
CA VAL A 173 11.18 -7.82 6.59
C VAL A 173 10.80 -6.40 7.02
N ILE A 174 10.32 -5.61 6.07
CA ILE A 174 9.72 -4.29 6.31
C ILE A 174 8.24 -4.39 5.99
N THR A 175 7.37 -4.10 6.96
CA THR A 175 5.92 -4.03 6.73
C THR A 175 5.43 -2.61 6.83
N ILE A 176 4.60 -2.18 5.88
CA ILE A 176 3.89 -0.90 5.88
C ILE A 176 2.38 -1.20 5.86
N ASP A 177 1.67 -0.81 6.91
CA ASP A 177 0.21 -0.84 6.93
C ASP A 177 -0.34 0.52 6.49
N THR A 178 -0.92 0.54 5.29
CA THR A 178 -1.53 1.74 4.69
C THR A 178 -3.02 1.83 4.96
N THR A 179 -3.62 0.93 5.75
CA THR A 179 -5.08 0.85 5.97
C THR A 179 -5.64 2.15 6.53
N ASN A 180 -4.88 2.84 7.38
CA ASN A 180 -5.26 4.11 8.01
C ASN A 180 -4.42 5.27 7.47
N PRO A 181 -4.89 6.53 7.60
CA PRO A 181 -4.12 7.70 7.19
C PRO A 181 -2.75 7.80 7.88
N ASP A 182 -2.67 7.41 9.16
CA ASP A 182 -1.40 7.20 9.86
C ASP A 182 -0.89 5.80 9.51
N TRP A 183 0.35 5.70 9.04
CA TRP A 183 0.95 4.42 8.65
C TRP A 183 1.63 3.78 9.85
N GLU A 184 1.40 2.49 10.04
CA GLU A 184 2.19 1.67 10.95
C GLU A 184 3.28 0.97 10.15
N VAL A 185 4.52 1.08 10.63
CA VAL A 185 5.70 0.52 9.97
C VAL A 185 6.42 -0.39 10.94
N THR A 186 6.79 -1.60 10.50
CA THR A 186 7.65 -2.50 11.26
C THR A 186 8.88 -2.93 10.48
N TRP A 187 9.96 -3.21 11.22
CA TRP A 187 11.20 -3.79 10.74
C TRP A 187 11.57 -5.00 11.59
N ASP A 188 11.63 -6.17 10.97
CA ASP A 188 12.06 -7.43 11.57
C ASP A 188 13.37 -7.87 10.89
N PHE A 189 14.41 -8.09 11.69
CA PHE A 189 15.67 -8.63 11.19
C PHE A 189 15.76 -10.10 11.57
N ASN A 190 16.17 -10.94 10.63
CA ASN A 190 16.28 -12.40 10.81
C ASN A 190 14.97 -13.15 11.10
N GLY A 191 13.81 -12.48 11.05
CA GLY A 191 12.55 -13.11 11.43
C GLY A 191 12.54 -13.50 12.92
N ASP A 192 13.22 -12.74 13.77
CA ASP A 192 13.45 -13.10 15.17
C ASP A 192 12.23 -12.83 16.07
N GLY A 193 11.18 -12.23 15.50
CA GLY A 193 9.95 -11.85 16.19
C GLY A 193 10.12 -10.63 17.09
N VAL A 194 11.22 -9.89 16.97
CA VAL A 194 11.48 -8.62 17.65
C VAL A 194 11.33 -7.48 16.65
N ASP A 195 10.08 -7.12 16.40
CA ASP A 195 9.73 -6.00 15.53
C ASP A 195 10.14 -4.67 16.16
N ARG A 196 10.82 -3.85 15.36
CA ARG A 196 10.96 -2.42 15.63
C ARG A 196 9.82 -1.72 14.91
N ALA A 197 9.07 -0.86 15.60
CA ALA A 197 7.87 -0.23 15.04
C ALA A 197 7.93 1.30 15.08
N ALA A 198 7.29 1.94 14.12
CA ALA A 198 7.05 3.38 14.09
C ALA A 198 5.66 3.70 13.52
N THR A 199 4.99 4.69 14.10
CA THR A 199 3.80 5.32 13.51
C THR A 199 4.24 6.56 12.74
N VAL A 200 3.95 6.61 11.43
CA VAL A 200 4.15 7.78 10.58
C VAL A 200 2.82 8.50 10.45
N LEU A 201 2.74 9.72 10.97
CA LEU A 201 1.50 10.49 10.94
C LEU A 201 1.11 10.84 9.50
N ALA A 202 -0.19 10.96 9.23
CA ALA A 202 -0.74 11.26 7.90
C ALA A 202 -0.12 12.50 7.23
N ALA A 203 0.28 13.50 8.02
CA ALA A 203 0.94 14.71 7.53
C ALA A 203 2.40 14.50 7.10
N ASP A 204 3.02 13.43 7.59
CA ASP A 204 4.44 13.09 7.41
C ASP A 204 4.62 11.82 6.56
N VAL A 205 3.55 11.21 6.05
CA VAL A 205 3.62 10.03 5.18
C VAL A 205 4.53 10.34 3.99
N PRO A 206 5.63 9.59 3.81
CA PRO A 206 6.62 9.93 2.81
C PRO A 206 6.13 9.56 1.42
N THR A 207 6.51 10.36 0.42
CA THR A 207 6.28 9.97 -0.98
C THR A 207 7.16 8.79 -1.33
N ILE A 208 6.58 7.72 -1.88
CA ILE A 208 7.30 6.53 -2.34
C ILE A 208 7.04 6.35 -3.84
N GLY A 209 8.11 6.35 -4.62
CA GLY A 209 8.09 6.07 -6.05
C GLY A 209 8.90 4.84 -6.46
N TYR A 210 9.74 4.33 -5.56
CA TYR A 210 10.64 3.21 -5.81
C TYR A 210 10.81 2.33 -4.57
N VAL A 211 11.12 1.06 -4.81
CA VAL A 211 11.54 0.06 -3.82
C VAL A 211 12.87 -0.52 -4.25
N GLY A 212 13.72 -0.96 -3.31
CA GLY A 212 14.95 -1.62 -3.68
C GLY A 212 15.97 -1.74 -2.56
N PHE A 213 17.24 -1.74 -2.96
CA PHE A 213 18.36 -1.90 -2.05
C PHE A 213 19.59 -1.12 -2.53
N SER A 214 20.53 -0.93 -1.60
CA SER A 214 21.83 -0.35 -1.88
C SER A 214 22.88 -1.04 -1.02
N SER A 215 24.08 -1.19 -1.57
CA SER A 215 25.24 -1.74 -0.86
C SER A 215 26.43 -0.80 -0.97
N THR A 216 27.33 -0.89 0.01
CA THR A 216 28.72 -0.45 -0.14
C THR A 216 29.63 -1.68 -0.19
N ASP A 217 30.92 -1.46 -0.47
CA ASP A 217 32.10 -2.30 -0.12
C ASP A 217 32.96 -2.76 -1.29
N ALA A 218 34.01 -3.52 -0.97
CA ALA A 218 34.88 -4.23 -1.89
C ALA A 218 34.09 -5.26 -2.71
N ALA A 219 34.59 -5.56 -3.91
CA ALA A 219 34.02 -6.60 -4.76
C ALA A 219 33.80 -7.92 -4.00
N GLY A 220 32.62 -8.52 -4.13
CA GLY A 220 32.27 -9.84 -3.65
C GLY A 220 31.91 -9.94 -2.16
N THR A 221 31.77 -8.82 -1.45
CA THR A 221 31.47 -8.85 -0.01
C THR A 221 30.00 -8.68 0.34
N THR A 222 29.16 -8.31 -0.63
CA THR A 222 27.72 -8.14 -0.48
C THR A 222 27.00 -8.95 -1.54
N SER A 223 25.95 -9.67 -1.13
CA SER A 223 25.08 -10.40 -2.05
C SER A 223 23.63 -10.33 -1.58
N ILE A 224 22.70 -10.18 -2.51
CA ILE A 224 21.26 -10.37 -2.28
C ILE A 224 20.89 -11.71 -2.91
N THR A 225 20.14 -12.54 -2.19
CA THR A 225 19.73 -13.87 -2.66
C THR A 225 18.22 -14.02 -2.77
N SER A 226 17.46 -13.07 -2.23
CA SER A 226 16.03 -12.96 -2.49
C SER A 226 15.58 -11.52 -2.34
N PHE A 227 14.61 -11.12 -3.15
CA PHE A 227 13.88 -9.87 -3.00
C PHE A 227 12.42 -10.15 -3.30
N LEU A 228 11.55 -9.84 -2.34
CA LEU A 228 10.12 -10.09 -2.44
C LEU A 228 9.38 -8.85 -1.94
N LEU A 229 8.63 -8.21 -2.83
CA LEU A 229 7.64 -7.20 -2.44
C LEU A 229 6.25 -7.78 -2.65
N GLU A 230 5.49 -7.86 -1.57
CA GLU A 230 4.09 -8.22 -1.57
C GLU A 230 3.24 -7.01 -1.20
N GLY A 231 2.03 -6.96 -1.74
CA GLY A 231 1.04 -5.96 -1.39
C GLY A 231 -0.33 -6.59 -1.17
N PRO A 232 -1.32 -5.77 -0.79
CA PRO A 232 -2.69 -6.23 -0.73
C PRO A 232 -3.15 -6.63 -2.14
N ALA A 233 -4.04 -7.62 -2.23
CA ALA A 233 -4.72 -7.90 -3.49
C ALA A 233 -5.35 -6.61 -4.05
N PRO A 234 -5.25 -6.37 -5.37
CA PRO A 234 -5.91 -5.22 -5.96
C PRO A 234 -7.42 -5.27 -5.65
N PRO A 235 -8.08 -4.11 -5.51
CA PRO A 235 -9.52 -4.10 -5.28
C PRO A 235 -10.27 -4.86 -6.37
N ASN A 236 -11.28 -5.65 -5.96
CA ASN A 236 -12.11 -6.40 -6.89
C ASN A 236 -12.85 -5.43 -7.83
N GLN A 237 -12.79 -5.68 -9.14
CA GLN A 237 -13.25 -4.72 -10.14
C GLN A 237 -14.55 -5.16 -10.81
N TRP A 238 -15.41 -4.19 -11.09
CA TRP A 238 -16.59 -4.39 -11.92
C TRP A 238 -16.18 -4.87 -13.31
N ASN A 239 -16.79 -5.95 -13.78
CA ASN A 239 -16.43 -6.67 -15.00
C ASN A 239 -17.50 -6.56 -16.10
N VAL A 240 -18.53 -5.71 -15.91
CA VAL A 240 -19.62 -5.56 -16.88
C VAL A 240 -19.51 -4.22 -17.60
N ASN A 241 -19.41 -4.25 -18.93
CA ASN A 241 -19.56 -3.05 -19.77
C ASN A 241 -21.05 -2.66 -19.87
N GLY A 242 -21.63 -2.19 -18.76
CA GLY A 242 -23.02 -1.78 -18.68
C GLY A 242 -23.62 -2.00 -17.29
N SER A 243 -24.95 -1.92 -17.24
CA SER A 243 -25.74 -2.09 -16.02
C SER A 243 -25.70 -3.52 -15.49
N GLY A 244 -25.92 -3.69 -14.18
CA GLY A 244 -25.95 -4.99 -13.52
C GLY A 244 -26.24 -4.87 -12.03
N SER A 245 -26.20 -5.98 -11.31
CA SER A 245 -26.35 -6.01 -9.84
C SER A 245 -24.99 -6.08 -9.16
N PHE A 246 -24.77 -5.23 -8.15
CA PHE A 246 -23.61 -5.29 -7.26
C PHE A 246 -23.54 -6.65 -6.54
N ASN A 247 -24.71 -7.27 -6.27
CA ASN A 247 -24.85 -8.48 -5.47
C ASN A 247 -24.64 -9.79 -6.27
N VAL A 248 -24.28 -9.70 -7.56
CA VAL A 248 -23.98 -10.86 -8.42
C VAL A 248 -22.47 -11.01 -8.57
N ALA A 249 -21.95 -12.17 -8.17
CA ALA A 249 -20.52 -12.49 -8.14
C ALA A 249 -19.86 -12.38 -9.53
N ASP A 250 -20.47 -12.94 -10.56
CA ASP A 250 -19.96 -12.94 -11.95
C ASP A 250 -19.79 -11.54 -12.55
N ASN A 251 -20.40 -10.51 -11.96
CA ASN A 251 -20.23 -9.12 -12.39
C ASN A 251 -18.91 -8.51 -11.88
N TRP A 252 -18.14 -9.25 -11.09
CA TRP A 252 -16.87 -8.84 -10.51
C TRP A 252 -15.74 -9.75 -10.99
N LEU A 253 -14.54 -9.20 -11.17
CA LEU A 253 -13.39 -9.94 -11.73
C LEU A 253 -12.98 -11.14 -10.88
N ASP A 254 -13.11 -11.04 -9.55
CA ASP A 254 -12.73 -12.13 -8.64
C ASP A 254 -13.84 -13.18 -8.47
N ASP A 255 -14.94 -13.08 -9.23
CA ASP A 255 -16.11 -13.98 -9.16
C ASP A 255 -16.70 -14.10 -7.75
N VAL A 256 -16.65 -12.98 -7.01
CA VAL A 256 -17.21 -12.82 -5.67
C VAL A 256 -17.74 -11.39 -5.49
N VAL A 257 -18.78 -11.22 -4.67
CA VAL A 257 -19.26 -9.88 -4.30
C VAL A 257 -18.23 -9.22 -3.35
N PRO A 258 -17.74 -8.00 -3.64
CA PRO A 258 -16.73 -7.35 -2.82
C PRO A 258 -17.22 -7.07 -1.39
N THR A 259 -16.37 -7.40 -0.42
CA THR A 259 -16.54 -6.97 0.99
C THR A 259 -15.41 -6.05 1.47
N GLY A 260 -14.35 -5.91 0.67
CA GLY A 260 -13.23 -5.00 0.90
C GLY A 260 -13.38 -3.73 0.05
N SER A 261 -12.33 -3.33 -0.66
CA SER A 261 -12.41 -2.25 -1.65
C SER A 261 -12.96 -2.77 -2.97
N ALA A 262 -13.78 -1.96 -3.66
CA ALA A 262 -14.31 -2.29 -4.98
C ALA A 262 -14.05 -1.16 -5.98
N VAL A 263 -13.76 -1.51 -7.23
CA VAL A 263 -13.40 -0.54 -8.26
C VAL A 263 -14.26 -0.67 -9.51
N PHE A 264 -14.80 0.45 -9.97
CA PHE A 264 -15.39 0.62 -11.29
C PHE A 264 -14.30 1.09 -12.25
N GLY A 265 -13.61 0.13 -12.85
CA GLY A 265 -12.46 0.34 -13.74
C GLY A 265 -12.85 0.76 -15.17
N SER A 266 -11.97 0.46 -16.12
CA SER A 266 -12.07 0.89 -17.51
C SER A 266 -13.12 0.14 -18.36
N VAL A 267 -13.80 -0.87 -17.80
CA VAL A 267 -14.68 -1.78 -18.57
C VAL A 267 -15.88 -1.09 -19.21
N LEU A 268 -16.41 -0.02 -18.61
CA LEU A 268 -17.56 0.71 -19.14
C LEU A 268 -17.16 1.61 -20.31
N THR A 269 -17.84 1.41 -21.43
CA THR A 269 -17.73 2.21 -22.66
C THR A 269 -18.82 3.27 -22.75
N ALA A 270 -18.62 4.28 -23.58
CA ALA A 270 -19.57 5.37 -23.77
C ALA A 270 -20.94 4.91 -24.28
N ASP A 271 -20.98 3.85 -25.11
CA ASP A 271 -22.21 3.31 -25.70
C ASP A 271 -23.18 2.73 -24.66
N ASN A 272 -22.66 2.34 -23.49
CA ASN A 272 -23.43 1.70 -22.43
C ASN A 272 -23.56 2.60 -21.17
N ALA A 273 -23.22 3.88 -21.29
CA ALA A 273 -23.24 4.84 -20.19
C ALA A 273 -24.47 5.79 -20.25
N PRO A 274 -25.01 6.24 -19.09
CA PRO A 274 -24.64 5.83 -17.75
C PRO A 274 -25.07 4.37 -17.46
N ALA A 275 -24.22 3.63 -16.74
CA ALA A 275 -24.54 2.28 -16.31
C ALA A 275 -25.15 2.28 -14.90
N THR A 276 -26.31 1.64 -14.74
CA THR A 276 -26.96 1.46 -13.43
C THR A 276 -26.46 0.18 -12.76
N VAL A 277 -25.88 0.32 -11.58
CA VAL A 277 -25.44 -0.78 -10.73
C VAL A 277 -26.39 -0.89 -9.54
N THR A 278 -27.20 -1.95 -9.49
CA THR A 278 -28.21 -2.10 -8.44
C THR A 278 -27.63 -2.72 -7.17
N ILE A 279 -27.90 -2.13 -6.02
CA ILE A 279 -27.67 -2.68 -4.68
C ILE A 279 -28.99 -3.31 -4.24
N ASP A 280 -29.20 -4.57 -4.64
CA ASP A 280 -30.42 -5.33 -4.40
C ASP A 280 -30.60 -5.66 -2.91
N THR A 281 -29.50 -5.95 -2.23
CA THR A 281 -29.42 -6.14 -0.78
C THR A 281 -28.24 -5.35 -0.24
N SER A 282 -28.32 -4.91 1.02
CA SER A 282 -27.28 -4.08 1.64
C SER A 282 -25.89 -4.72 1.53
N VAL A 283 -24.91 -3.92 1.14
CA VAL A 283 -23.51 -4.31 0.99
C VAL A 283 -22.62 -3.48 1.91
N SER A 284 -21.46 -4.04 2.25
CA SER A 284 -20.45 -3.40 3.09
C SER A 284 -19.11 -3.49 2.39
N VAL A 285 -18.46 -2.34 2.17
CA VAL A 285 -17.15 -2.22 1.54
C VAL A 285 -16.28 -1.24 2.33
N ASN A 286 -14.97 -1.27 2.13
CA ASN A 286 -14.04 -0.30 2.74
C ASN A 286 -13.96 0.98 1.91
N SER A 287 -14.00 0.84 0.58
CA SER A 287 -13.94 1.95 -0.35
C SER A 287 -14.60 1.60 -1.69
N LEU A 288 -15.02 2.64 -2.41
CA LEU A 288 -15.37 2.55 -3.83
C LEU A 288 -14.49 3.49 -4.65
N GLY A 289 -13.85 2.94 -5.68
CA GLY A 289 -13.10 3.71 -6.67
C GLY A 289 -13.81 3.76 -8.02
N PHE A 290 -13.89 4.93 -8.62
CA PHE A 290 -14.38 5.13 -9.98
C PHE A 290 -13.22 5.64 -10.85
N GLN A 291 -12.76 4.79 -11.76
CA GLN A 291 -11.58 5.05 -12.60
C GLN A 291 -11.97 5.14 -14.08
N ASN A 292 -13.18 5.61 -14.36
CA ASN A 292 -13.76 5.66 -15.70
C ASN A 292 -14.34 7.04 -16.00
N ALA A 293 -14.20 7.52 -17.23
CA ALA A 293 -14.80 8.81 -17.62
C ALA A 293 -16.32 8.70 -17.81
N ASN A 294 -16.81 7.50 -18.09
CA ASN A 294 -18.21 7.20 -18.31
C ASN A 294 -18.94 6.98 -16.97
N SER A 295 -20.14 7.54 -16.84
CA SER A 295 -20.86 7.58 -15.58
C SER A 295 -21.40 6.23 -15.14
N TYR A 296 -21.32 5.99 -13.82
CA TYR A 296 -22.02 4.91 -13.13
C TYR A 296 -23.04 5.51 -12.18
N ILE A 297 -24.17 4.81 -12.00
CA ILE A 297 -25.23 5.15 -11.05
C ILE A 297 -25.41 3.96 -10.13
N LEU A 298 -25.08 4.13 -8.84
CA LEU A 298 -25.34 3.11 -7.82
C LEU A 298 -26.68 3.41 -7.16
N GLU A 299 -27.65 2.51 -7.28
CA GLU A 299 -28.99 2.69 -6.71
C GLU A 299 -29.59 1.37 -6.25
N GLY A 300 -30.71 1.40 -5.53
CA GLY A 300 -31.40 0.18 -5.14
C GLY A 300 -31.97 0.25 -3.73
N PRO A 301 -32.73 -0.80 -3.33
CA PRO A 301 -33.33 -0.87 -2.00
C PRO A 301 -32.32 -1.17 -0.89
N GLY A 302 -31.16 -1.73 -1.22
CA GLY A 302 -30.09 -1.99 -0.27
C GLY A 302 -29.26 -0.73 0.03
N THR A 303 -28.63 -0.73 1.20
CA THR A 303 -27.71 0.33 1.62
C THR A 303 -26.27 0.02 1.22
N LEU A 304 -25.48 1.06 0.98
CA LEU A 304 -24.03 0.97 0.83
C LEU A 304 -23.36 1.36 2.15
N THR A 305 -22.79 0.40 2.87
CA THR A 305 -22.06 0.69 4.12
C THR A 305 -20.57 0.85 3.82
N LEU A 306 -19.99 1.99 4.20
CA LEU A 306 -18.56 2.25 4.09
C LEU A 306 -17.87 2.06 5.45
N ASN A 307 -16.82 1.23 5.48
CA ASN A 307 -16.01 0.93 6.65
C ASN A 307 -14.57 1.46 6.48
N GLY A 308 -13.72 1.31 7.51
CA GLY A 308 -12.31 1.72 7.42
C GLY A 308 -12.17 3.22 7.16
N MET A 309 -11.43 3.63 6.13
CA MET A 309 -11.33 5.05 5.73
C MET A 309 -12.60 5.62 5.07
N ALA A 310 -13.58 4.77 4.75
CA ALA A 310 -14.82 5.14 4.08
C ALA A 310 -14.62 6.06 2.87
N SER A 311 -13.78 5.61 1.94
CA SER A 311 -13.36 6.42 0.79
C SER A 311 -14.25 6.20 -0.43
N LEU A 312 -14.63 7.31 -1.06
CA LEU A 312 -15.18 7.37 -2.40
C LEU A 312 -14.19 8.12 -3.29
N GLU A 313 -13.48 7.40 -4.14
CA GLU A 313 -12.54 8.00 -5.09
C GLU A 313 -13.19 8.09 -6.47
N ALA A 314 -13.11 9.24 -7.12
CA ALA A 314 -13.37 9.36 -8.55
C ALA A 314 -12.15 10.01 -9.20
N THR A 315 -11.38 9.26 -9.99
CA THR A 315 -10.20 9.82 -10.66
C THR A 315 -10.60 10.72 -11.84
N GLN A 316 -11.78 10.46 -12.43
CA GLN A 316 -12.33 11.18 -13.58
C GLN A 316 -13.86 10.98 -13.62
N GLY A 317 -14.52 11.64 -14.58
CA GLY A 317 -15.97 11.49 -14.77
C GLY A 317 -16.83 12.10 -13.66
N THR A 318 -18.15 11.93 -13.83
CA THR A 318 -19.17 12.22 -12.81
C THR A 318 -19.94 10.94 -12.56
N HIS A 319 -19.94 10.48 -11.30
CA HIS A 319 -20.62 9.25 -10.89
C HIS A 319 -21.64 9.55 -9.80
N THR A 320 -22.74 8.82 -9.78
CA THR A 320 -23.85 9.05 -8.86
C THR A 320 -24.03 7.87 -7.92
N ILE A 321 -24.20 8.16 -6.63
CA ILE A 321 -24.62 7.21 -5.61
C ILE A 321 -25.97 7.67 -5.07
N ASN A 322 -27.02 6.97 -5.46
CA ASN A 322 -28.40 7.20 -5.04
C ASN A 322 -28.85 6.20 -3.95
N ALA A 323 -28.16 5.06 -3.82
CA ALA A 323 -28.31 4.18 -2.66
C ALA A 323 -27.94 4.92 -1.37
N GLN A 324 -28.61 4.59 -0.26
CA GLN A 324 -28.32 5.22 1.02
C GLN A 324 -26.94 4.78 1.53
N VAL A 325 -26.07 5.75 1.80
CA VAL A 325 -24.73 5.53 2.35
C VAL A 325 -24.79 5.47 3.87
N MET A 326 -24.21 4.42 4.45
CA MET A 326 -24.15 4.15 5.89
C MET A 326 -22.69 3.97 6.33
N GLY A 327 -22.43 3.97 7.64
CA GLY A 327 -21.09 3.75 8.21
C GLY A 327 -20.80 4.64 9.41
N SER A 328 -19.70 4.41 10.13
CA SER A 328 -19.33 5.21 11.30
C SER A 328 -17.99 5.94 11.19
N SER A 329 -17.25 5.73 10.10
CA SER A 329 -15.89 6.23 9.92
C SER A 329 -15.79 7.61 9.25
N GLY A 330 -16.91 8.30 9.08
CA GLY A 330 -17.01 9.48 8.22
C GLY A 330 -17.12 9.11 6.74
N LEU A 331 -16.76 10.08 5.89
CA LEU A 331 -16.74 9.95 4.44
C LEU A 331 -15.56 10.74 3.88
N THR A 332 -14.72 10.09 3.05
CA THR A 332 -13.63 10.78 2.34
C THR A 332 -13.85 10.75 0.84
N LYS A 333 -14.01 11.92 0.21
CA LYS A 333 -14.03 12.08 -1.25
C LYS A 333 -12.62 12.45 -1.75
N SER A 334 -12.07 11.64 -2.65
CA SER A 334 -10.76 11.85 -3.29
C SER A 334 -10.84 11.75 -4.82
N GLY A 335 -9.72 12.04 -5.49
CA GLY A 335 -9.60 12.04 -6.95
C GLY A 335 -10.23 13.27 -7.62
N SER A 336 -9.81 13.56 -8.85
CA SER A 336 -10.20 14.79 -9.58
C SER A 336 -11.64 14.81 -10.13
N GLY A 337 -12.32 13.67 -10.17
CA GLY A 337 -13.69 13.54 -10.66
C GLY A 337 -14.76 14.00 -9.67
N THR A 338 -16.02 13.84 -10.08
CA THR A 338 -17.20 14.23 -9.30
C THR A 338 -17.92 13.00 -8.74
N ILE A 339 -18.26 13.03 -7.46
CA ILE A 339 -19.23 12.11 -6.85
C ILE A 339 -20.48 12.90 -6.49
N VAL A 340 -21.63 12.43 -6.99
CA VAL A 340 -22.96 12.95 -6.64
C VAL A 340 -23.60 12.01 -5.63
N LEU A 341 -23.78 12.45 -4.38
CA LEU A 341 -24.60 11.72 -3.41
C LEU A 341 -26.05 12.13 -3.58
N ALA A 342 -26.76 11.51 -4.53
CA ALA A 342 -28.13 11.86 -4.87
C ALA A 342 -29.14 11.49 -3.77
N ASN A 343 -28.79 10.57 -2.87
CA ASN A 343 -29.63 10.28 -1.71
C ASN A 343 -29.64 11.45 -0.73
N GLY A 344 -30.81 12.06 -0.54
CA GLY A 344 -30.97 13.23 0.31
C GLY A 344 -30.89 12.97 1.83
N SER A 345 -30.66 11.72 2.28
CA SER A 345 -30.65 11.36 3.71
C SER A 345 -29.70 10.19 3.99
N ASN A 346 -28.40 10.36 3.70
CA ASN A 346 -27.39 9.36 4.08
C ASN A 346 -27.24 9.25 5.61
N GLY A 347 -26.95 8.04 6.08
CA GLY A 347 -26.90 7.70 7.51
C GLY A 347 -25.49 7.42 8.05
N TYR A 348 -24.42 7.69 7.29
CA TYR A 348 -23.06 7.59 7.83
C TYR A 348 -22.83 8.61 8.95
N THR A 349 -21.94 8.34 9.90
CA THR A 349 -21.54 9.30 10.96
C THR A 349 -20.06 9.63 10.86
N GLY A 350 -19.65 10.80 11.37
CA GLY A 350 -18.26 11.28 11.35
C GLY A 350 -18.04 12.41 10.35
N ASN A 351 -16.79 12.82 10.18
CA ASN A 351 -16.43 13.95 9.30
C ASN A 351 -16.64 13.61 7.82
N THR A 352 -16.96 14.63 7.03
CA THR A 352 -16.91 14.56 5.56
C THR A 352 -15.69 15.32 5.08
N THR A 353 -14.70 14.60 4.56
CA THR A 353 -13.43 15.16 4.07
C THR A 353 -13.41 15.12 2.55
N ILE A 354 -13.08 16.23 1.90
CA ILE A 354 -12.95 16.34 0.44
C ILE A 354 -11.52 16.74 0.12
N THR A 355 -10.73 15.78 -0.32
CA THR A 355 -9.30 16.00 -0.62
C THR A 355 -9.06 16.32 -2.09
N GLY A 356 -10.03 16.06 -2.98
CA GLY A 356 -9.94 16.37 -4.40
C GLY A 356 -11.28 16.31 -5.13
N GLY A 357 -11.33 17.00 -6.28
CA GLY A 357 -12.47 17.00 -7.18
C GLY A 357 -13.71 17.64 -6.56
N ILE A 358 -14.89 17.10 -6.90
CA ILE A 358 -16.18 17.64 -6.44
C ILE A 358 -16.96 16.55 -5.68
N LEU A 359 -17.45 16.92 -4.50
CA LEU A 359 -18.60 16.24 -3.87
C LEU A 359 -19.84 17.10 -4.10
N ASP A 360 -20.81 16.59 -4.84
CA ASP A 360 -22.09 17.27 -5.10
C ASP A 360 -23.23 16.57 -4.38
N VAL A 361 -24.05 17.34 -3.69
CA VAL A 361 -25.18 16.82 -2.92
C VAL A 361 -26.45 17.67 -3.15
N PRO A 362 -27.64 17.05 -3.16
CA PRO A 362 -28.89 17.75 -3.45
C PRO A 362 -29.33 18.65 -2.29
N ASN A 363 -28.88 18.35 -1.07
CA ASN A 363 -29.17 19.12 0.12
C ASN A 363 -28.19 18.75 1.23
N LEU A 364 -28.20 19.55 2.28
CA LEU A 364 -27.31 19.39 3.43
C LEU A 364 -27.65 18.20 4.36
N ALA A 365 -28.79 17.53 4.20
CA ALA A 365 -29.12 16.29 4.92
C ALA A 365 -28.56 15.04 4.21
N ALA A 366 -28.09 15.17 2.96
CA ALA A 366 -27.33 14.13 2.26
C ALA A 366 -25.95 13.88 2.88
N ILE A 367 -25.48 14.79 3.73
CA ILE A 367 -24.30 14.63 4.57
C ILE A 367 -24.74 14.68 6.03
N ASN A 368 -24.27 13.78 6.87
CA ASN A 368 -24.73 13.73 8.26
C ASN A 368 -24.04 14.80 9.14
N GLN A 369 -24.50 16.04 9.00
CA GLN A 369 -23.97 17.20 9.73
C GLN A 369 -24.09 17.11 11.25
N SER A 370 -24.95 16.23 11.78
CA SER A 370 -25.10 16.09 13.22
C SER A 370 -23.91 15.40 13.89
N SER A 371 -22.99 14.83 13.10
CA SER A 371 -21.97 13.90 13.57
C SER A 371 -20.52 14.26 13.20
N GLY A 372 -20.26 15.36 12.48
CA GLY A 372 -18.90 15.72 12.08
C GLY A 372 -18.77 17.07 11.34
N SER A 373 -17.53 17.48 11.07
CA SER A 373 -17.19 18.64 10.24
C SER A 373 -17.20 18.32 8.74
N ILE A 374 -17.21 19.37 7.91
CA ILE A 374 -16.91 19.28 6.48
C ILE A 374 -15.53 19.92 6.27
N ASP A 375 -14.56 19.11 5.89
CA ASP A 375 -13.18 19.54 5.67
C ASP A 375 -12.87 19.52 4.17
N ILE A 376 -12.51 20.67 3.60
CA ILE A 376 -12.30 20.83 2.15
C ILE A 376 -10.85 21.26 1.91
N SER A 377 -10.06 20.40 1.28
CA SER A 377 -8.68 20.69 0.90
C SER A 377 -8.60 21.73 -0.22
N ALA A 378 -7.46 22.40 -0.34
CA ALA A 378 -7.23 23.35 -1.43
C ALA A 378 -7.42 22.68 -2.80
N GLY A 379 -8.22 23.29 -3.66
CA GLY A 379 -8.54 22.77 -5.00
C GLY A 379 -9.71 21.77 -5.05
N ALA A 380 -10.25 21.35 -3.91
CA ALA A 380 -11.48 20.57 -3.85
C ALA A 380 -12.73 21.46 -3.78
N THR A 381 -13.89 20.90 -4.14
CA THR A 381 -15.18 21.61 -4.15
C THR A 381 -16.26 20.79 -3.47
N PHE A 382 -17.03 21.43 -2.60
CA PHE A 382 -18.34 20.96 -2.14
C PHE A 382 -19.44 21.73 -2.88
N ARG A 383 -20.37 21.02 -3.53
CA ARG A 383 -21.46 21.61 -4.32
C ARG A 383 -22.82 21.21 -3.73
N LEU A 384 -23.76 22.16 -3.77
CA LEU A 384 -25.12 22.01 -3.26
C LEU A 384 -26.15 22.17 -4.39
N ASN A 385 -26.08 21.32 -5.42
CA ASN A 385 -27.01 21.34 -6.54
C ASN A 385 -27.63 19.95 -6.81
N GLY A 386 -26.85 18.88 -6.61
CA GLY A 386 -27.28 17.49 -6.84
C GLY A 386 -27.53 17.13 -8.29
N ASP A 387 -27.00 17.92 -9.25
CA ASP A 387 -27.23 17.77 -10.69
C ASP A 387 -26.00 17.28 -11.48
N GLY A 388 -24.86 17.06 -10.80
CA GLY A 388 -23.65 16.52 -11.40
C GLY A 388 -22.78 17.57 -12.07
#